data_AF-K0ZWH7-F1
#
_entry.id   AF-K0ZWH7-F1
#
_cell.length_a   1.000
_cell.length_b   1.000
_cell.length_c   1.000
_cell.angle_alpha   90.00
_cell.angle_beta   90.00
_cell.angle_gamma   90.00
#
_symmetry.space_group_name_H-M   'P 1'
#
loop_
_entity.id
_entity.type
_entity.pdbx_description
1 polymer ?
#
loop_
_entity_poly.entity_id
_entity_poly.type
_entity_poly.pdbx_seq_one_letter_code
_entity_poly.pdbx_strand_id
1 'polypeptide(L)' 'NAAMKAASNESYGYTEDPIVSSDIVGMSYGSLFDATQTKVLDVDGKQLVKVVSWYDNEMSYTAQLVRTLEYFAKIAK' A
#
# COMPACT_ATOMS: atom_id res chain seq x y z
N ASN A 1 12.49 0.85 -1.68
CA ASN A 1 11.73 0.99 -2.94
C ASN A 1 11.67 -0.29 -3.75
N ALA A 2 12.78 -0.79 -4.30
CA ALA A 2 12.78 -2.02 -5.12
C ALA A 2 12.10 -3.23 -4.45
N ALA A 3 12.35 -3.46 -3.15
CA ALA A 3 11.69 -4.51 -2.38
C ALA A 3 10.16 -4.35 -2.33
N MET A 4 9.67 -3.12 -2.19
CA MET A 4 8.22 -2.83 -2.17
C MET A 4 7.61 -3.02 -3.56
N LYS A 5 8.32 -2.60 -4.62
CA LYS A 5 7.88 -2.83 -6.01
C LYS A 5 7.75 -4.32 -6.32
N ALA A 6 8.71 -5.12 -5.87
CA ALA A 6 8.71 -6.57 -6.07
C ALA A 6 7.58 -7.30 -5.31
N ALA A 7 7.09 -6.72 -4.22
CA ALA A 7 5.99 -7.27 -3.42
C ALA A 7 4.60 -6.82 -3.90
N SER A 8 4.52 -6.01 -4.96
CA SER A 8 3.26 -5.45 -5.43
C SER A 8 2.33 -6.52 -6.02
N ASN A 9 1.03 -6.36 -5.74
CA ASN A 9 -0.05 -7.27 -6.17
C ASN A 9 -1.39 -6.50 -6.12
N GLU A 10 -2.52 -7.20 -6.27
CA GLU A 10 -3.86 -6.58 -6.28
C GLU A 10 -4.25 -5.88 -4.97
N SER A 11 -3.61 -6.23 -3.86
CA SER A 11 -3.81 -5.60 -2.55
C SER A 11 -2.77 -4.52 -2.24
N TYR A 12 -1.55 -4.65 -2.76
CA TYR A 12 -0.42 -3.75 -2.49
C TYR A 12 0.08 -3.12 -3.79
N GLY A 13 -0.29 -1.86 -4.02
CA GLY A 13 0.17 -1.08 -5.16
C GLY A 13 1.54 -0.43 -4.92
N TYR A 14 2.16 0.04 -6.00
CA TYR A 14 3.41 0.79 -5.98
C TYR A 14 3.33 1.98 -6.93
N THR A 15 3.68 3.17 -6.47
CA THR A 15 3.76 4.38 -7.31
C THR A 15 5.07 5.14 -7.11
N GLU A 16 5.52 5.77 -8.18
CA GLU A 16 6.62 6.75 -8.22
C GLU A 16 6.12 8.16 -8.61
N ASP A 17 4.81 8.31 -8.81
CA ASP A 17 4.19 9.60 -9.13
C ASP A 17 3.96 10.42 -7.85
N PRO A 18 4.18 11.76 -7.87
CA PRO A 18 4.00 12.64 -6.72
C PRO A 18 2.51 12.95 -6.48
N ILE A 19 1.73 11.93 -6.12
CA ILE A 19 0.29 12.01 -5.91
C ILE A 19 -0.09 12.64 -4.55
N VAL A 20 -1.35 13.04 -4.44
CA VAL A 20 -1.98 13.52 -3.20
C VAL A 20 -3.21 12.67 -2.86
N SER A 21 -3.89 12.99 -1.76
CA SER A 21 -4.99 12.17 -1.23
C SER A 21 -6.20 12.03 -2.18
N SER A 22 -6.49 13.04 -3.00
CA SER A 22 -7.63 12.97 -3.94
C SER A 22 -7.43 11.92 -5.04
N ASP A 23 -6.17 11.61 -5.38
CA ASP A 23 -5.84 10.70 -6.47
C ASP A 23 -6.10 9.23 -6.12
N ILE A 24 -6.21 8.92 -4.81
CA ILE A 24 -6.42 7.55 -4.32
C ILE A 24 -7.88 7.24 -3.98
N VAL A 25 -8.77 8.24 -4.01
CA VAL A 25 -10.19 8.04 -3.70
C VAL A 25 -10.80 7.06 -4.70
N GLY A 26 -11.41 5.99 -4.20
CA GLY A 26 -12.03 4.95 -5.03
C GLY A 26 -11.08 3.87 -5.54
N MET A 27 -9.79 3.87 -5.17
CA MET A 27 -8.87 2.83 -5.62
C MET A 27 -9.14 1.47 -4.96
N SER A 28 -8.80 0.39 -5.66
CA SER A 28 -9.01 -0.99 -5.17
C SER A 28 -7.79 -1.62 -4.48
N TYR A 29 -6.63 -0.96 -4.46
CA TYR A 29 -5.50 -1.43 -3.64
C TYR A 29 -5.85 -1.22 -2.16
N GLY A 30 -5.53 -2.18 -1.31
CA GLY A 30 -5.62 -2.01 0.14
C GLY A 30 -4.57 -1.05 0.71
N SER A 31 -3.44 -0.90 -0.01
CA SER A 31 -2.34 -0.01 0.35
C SER A 31 -1.54 0.30 -0.94
N LEU A 32 -1.22 1.57 -1.18
CA LEU A 32 -0.45 2.04 -2.34
C LEU A 32 0.85 2.69 -1.86
N PHE A 33 1.96 1.97 -1.97
CA PHE A 33 3.26 2.46 -1.52
C PHE A 33 3.75 3.61 -2.38
N ASP A 34 4.15 4.69 -1.72
CA ASP A 34 4.67 5.89 -2.35
C ASP A 34 6.21 5.92 -2.25
N ALA A 35 6.85 5.59 -3.36
CA ALA A 35 8.30 5.53 -3.44
C ALA A 35 8.97 6.92 -3.30
N THR A 36 8.23 8.00 -3.58
CA THR A 36 8.73 9.38 -3.52
C THR A 36 8.97 9.83 -2.07
N GLN A 37 8.30 9.19 -1.11
CA GLN A 37 8.34 9.57 0.31
C GLN A 37 9.30 8.74 1.17
N THR A 38 10.01 7.79 0.57
CA THR A 38 10.99 6.96 1.30
C THR A 38 12.20 7.80 1.70
N LYS A 39 12.60 7.72 2.98
CA LYS A 39 13.79 8.39 3.50
C LYS A 39 14.62 7.44 4.36
N VAL A 40 15.93 7.56 4.27
CA VAL A 40 16.88 6.88 5.16
C VAL A 40 17.72 7.96 5.83
N LEU A 41 17.69 7.98 7.15
CA LEU A 41 18.56 8.82 7.97
C LEU A 41 19.65 7.92 8.57
N ASP A 42 20.91 8.28 8.34
CA ASP A 42 22.06 7.57 8.89
C ASP A 42 22.80 8.50 9.88
N VAL A 43 22.98 8.05 11.12
CA VAL A 43 23.71 8.75 12.18
C VAL A 43 24.57 7.74 12.90
N ASP A 44 25.90 7.97 12.90
CA ASP A 44 26.89 7.09 13.54
C ASP A 44 26.79 5.61 13.12
N GLY A 45 26.51 5.36 11.84
CA GLY A 45 26.37 4.01 11.28
C GLY A 45 25.07 3.30 11.67
N LYS A 46 24.11 4.02 12.27
CA LYS A 46 22.77 3.51 12.59
C LYS A 46 21.74 4.16 11.69
N GLN A 47 20.80 3.37 11.22
CA GLN A 47 19.80 3.81 10.25
C GLN A 47 18.40 3.90 10.86
N LEU A 48 17.72 5.00 10.58
CA LEU A 48 16.27 5.15 10.72
C LEU A 48 15.67 5.23 9.32
N VAL A 49 14.76 4.31 9.00
CA VAL A 49 14.12 4.23 7.68
C VAL A 49 12.66 4.64 7.80
N LYS A 50 12.25 5.64 7.02
CA LYS A 50 10.85 6.07 6.86
C LYS A 50 10.31 5.56 5.53
N VAL A 51 9.15 4.94 5.58
CA VAL A 51 8.32 4.55 4.42
C VAL A 51 6.91 5.10 4.59
N VAL A 52 6.19 5.31 3.48
CA VAL A 52 4.82 5.85 3.49
C VAL A 52 3.97 5.06 2.48
N SER A 53 2.71 4.86 2.81
CA SER A 53 1.73 4.23 1.92
C SER A 53 0.41 4.97 2.02
N TRP A 54 -0.25 5.15 0.88
CA TRP A 54 -1.60 5.69 0.79
C TRP A 54 -2.63 4.59 0.95
N TYR A 55 -3.80 4.95 1.45
CA TYR A 55 -5.00 4.12 1.38
C TYR A 55 -6.23 5.02 1.40
N ASP A 56 -7.24 4.66 0.63
CA ASP A 56 -8.57 5.20 0.80
C ASP A 56 -9.21 4.45 1.97
N ASN A 57 -9.42 5.13 3.10
CA ASN A 57 -10.02 4.51 4.27
C ASN A 57 -11.42 3.92 4.00
N GLU A 58 -12.11 4.34 2.95
CA GLU A 58 -13.36 3.75 2.48
C GLU A 58 -13.06 2.64 1.47
N MET A 59 -12.67 2.98 0.23
CA MET A 59 -12.64 1.99 -0.85
C MET A 59 -11.49 0.99 -0.75
N SER A 60 -10.30 1.40 -0.29
CA SER A 60 -9.18 0.45 -0.09
C SER A 60 -9.55 -0.58 0.97
N TYR A 61 -10.19 -0.15 2.06
CA TYR A 61 -10.66 -1.06 3.10
C TYR A 61 -11.77 -1.97 2.56
N THR A 62 -12.79 -1.41 1.90
CA THR A 62 -13.90 -2.19 1.32
C THR A 62 -13.40 -3.23 0.32
N ALA A 63 -12.43 -2.90 -0.54
CA ALA A 63 -11.86 -3.85 -1.49
C ALA A 63 -11.17 -5.04 -0.77
N GLN A 64 -10.38 -4.77 0.28
CA GLN A 64 -9.77 -5.85 1.09
C GLN A 64 -10.82 -6.67 1.85
N LEU A 65 -11.87 -6.03 2.36
CA LEU A 65 -12.96 -6.69 3.05
C LEU A 65 -13.70 -7.66 2.12
N VAL A 66 -14.01 -7.24 0.89
CA VAL A 66 -14.67 -8.08 -0.11
C VAL A 66 -13.77 -9.23 -0.55
N ARG A 67 -12.47 -9.01 -0.79
CA ARG A 67 -11.51 -10.10 -1.08
C ARG A 67 -11.49 -11.14 0.04
N THR A 68 -11.49 -10.69 1.28
CA THR A 68 -11.52 -11.56 2.47
C THR A 68 -12.81 -12.35 2.54
N LEU A 69 -13.96 -11.68 2.35
CA LEU A 69 -15.28 -12.30 2.35
C LEU A 69 -15.42 -13.33 1.23
N GLU A 70 -14.98 -13.00 0.02
CA GLU A 70 -15.05 -13.90 -1.13
C GLU A 70 -14.19 -15.15 -0.90
N TYR A 71 -12.96 -14.97 -0.42
CA TYR A 71 -12.10 -16.10 -0.07
C TYR A 71 -12.73 -16.96 1.03
N PHE A 72 -13.24 -16.32 2.09
CA PHE A 72 -13.91 -17.01 3.17
C PHE A 72 -15.13 -17.80 2.68
N ALA A 73 -16.00 -17.21 1.87
CA ALA A 73 -17.18 -17.88 1.32
C ALA A 73 -16.82 -19.10 0.46
N LYS A 74 -15.68 -19.09 -0.24
CA LYS A 74 -15.20 -20.23 -1.02
C LYS A 74 -14.72 -21.40 -0.17
N ILE A 75 -14.28 -21.15 1.06
CA ILE A 75 -13.73 -22.17 1.96
C ILE A 75 -14.67 -22.51 3.13
N ALA A 76 -15.65 -21.67 3.40
CA ALA A 76 -16.71 -21.92 4.36
C ALA A 76 -17.59 -23.05 3.83
N LYS A 77 -17.66 -24.14 4.59
CA LYS A 77 -18.56 -25.27 4.35
C LYS A 77 -19.75 -25.16 5.27
#